data_AF-A0A0E9M362-F1
#
_entry.id   AF-A0A0E9M362-F1
#
_cell.length_a   1.000
_cell.length_b   1.000
_cell.length_c   1.000
_cell.angle_alpha   90.00
_cell.angle_beta   90.00
_cell.angle_gamma   90.00
#
_symmetry.space_group_name_H-M   'P 1'
#
loop_
_entity.id
_entity.type
_entity.pdbx_description
1 polymer ?
#
loop_
_entity_poly.entity_id
_entity_poly.type
_entity_poly.pdbx_seq_one_letter_code
_entity_poly.pdbx_strand_id
1 'polypeptide(L)'
;MKGVIRFLVFFSILLWYGIVPAQQAQEGRRQVHIEHADYMEGSERFGKNVQALFGNVRFRHHQTLMHCDSAFFTGIPTGSMPMVPFM
;
A
#
# COMPACT_ATOMS: atom_id res chain seq x y z
N MET A 1 -45.95 30.66 8.03
CA MET A 1 -45.62 29.56 7.09
C MET A 1 -44.41 29.83 6.19
N LYS A 2 -44.23 31.05 5.65
CA LYS A 2 -43.11 31.38 4.73
C LYS A 2 -41.70 31.26 5.35
N GLY A 3 -41.55 31.54 6.65
CA GLY A 3 -40.26 31.43 7.36
C GLY A 3 -39.81 29.98 7.61
N VAL A 4 -40.76 29.07 7.87
CA VAL A 4 -40.48 27.64 8.08
C VAL A 4 -39.97 26.99 6.79
N ILE A 5 -40.55 27.37 5.64
CA ILE A 5 -40.11 26.88 4.33
C ILE A 5 -38.67 27.32 4.03
N ARG A 6 -38.31 28.56 4.33
CA ARG A 6 -36.93 29.04 4.16
C ARG A 6 -35.95 28.27 5.05
N PHE A 7 -36.35 27.98 6.29
CA PHE A 7 -35.54 27.20 7.21
C PHE A 7 -35.31 25.76 6.74
N LEU A 8 -36.35 25.09 6.23
CA LEU A 8 -36.25 23.74 5.67
C LEU A 8 -35.35 23.67 4.43
N VAL A 9 -35.41 24.68 3.55
CA VAL A 9 -34.54 24.74 2.37
C VAL A 9 -33.07 24.87 2.79
N PHE A 10 -32.77 25.78 3.72
CA PHE A 10 -31.41 25.94 4.26
C PHE A 10 -30.88 24.66 4.92
N PHE A 11 -31.73 23.96 5.68
CA PHE A 11 -31.35 22.72 6.34
C PHE A 11 -31.07 21.59 5.34
N SER A 12 -31.86 21.51 4.26
CA SER A 12 -31.63 20.51 3.20
C SER A 12 -30.32 20.73 2.45
N ILE A 13 -29.92 21.99 2.24
CA ILE A 13 -28.66 22.35 1.56
C ILE A 13 -27.46 21.98 2.44
N LEU A 14 -27.54 22.24 3.76
CA LEU A 14 -26.49 21.84 4.70
C LEU A 14 -26.34 20.31 4.79
N LEU A 15 -27.44 19.58 4.77
CA LEU A 15 -27.44 18.11 4.71
C LEU A 15 -26.80 17.57 3.43
N TRP A 16 -26.98 18.24 2.30
CA TRP A 16 -26.39 17.84 1.02
C TRP A 16 -24.86 17.98 1.01
N TYR A 17 -24.32 19.04 1.63
CA TYR A 17 -22.87 19.27 1.68
C TYR A 17 -22.15 18.41 2.75
N GLY A 18 -22.87 17.80 3.68
CA GLY A 18 -22.29 17.01 4.77
C GLY A 18 -21.79 15.60 4.38
N ILE A 19 -22.04 15.15 3.14
CA ILE A 19 -21.71 13.78 2.68
C ILE A 19 -20.49 13.80 1.75
N VAL A 20 -19.47 14.60 2.08
CA VAL A 20 -18.15 14.41 1.45
C VAL A 20 -17.44 13.31 2.24
N PRO A 21 -17.25 12.10 1.68
CA PRO A 21 -16.42 11.11 2.33
C PRO A 21 -15.01 11.72 2.41
N ALA A 22 -14.51 11.92 3.63
CA ALA A 22 -13.10 12.18 3.84
C ALA A 22 -12.36 10.96 3.28
N GLN A 23 -11.87 11.05 2.04
CA GLN A 23 -10.90 10.10 1.52
C GLN A 23 -9.70 10.24 2.44
N GLN A 24 -9.61 9.34 3.43
CA GLN A 24 -8.43 9.19 4.25
C GLN A 24 -7.30 8.87 3.28
N ALA A 25 -6.55 9.91 2.90
CA ALA A 25 -5.29 9.73 2.22
C ALA A 25 -4.47 8.86 3.16
N GLN A 26 -4.32 7.59 2.79
CA GLN A 26 -3.57 6.62 3.55
C GLN A 26 -2.09 6.98 3.39
N GLU A 27 -1.66 8.05 4.06
CA GLU A 27 -0.27 8.43 4.29
C GLU A 27 0.40 7.49 5.31
N GLY A 28 -0.27 6.40 5.69
CA GLY A 28 0.32 5.31 6.45
C GLY A 28 1.15 4.43 5.53
N ARG A 29 2.47 4.67 5.50
CA ARG A 29 3.54 3.72 5.08
C ARG A 29 3.12 2.80 3.92
N ARG A 30 3.29 3.26 2.67
CA ARG A 30 3.12 2.47 1.43
C ARG A 30 3.84 1.12 1.55
N GLN A 31 3.11 0.07 1.89
CA GLN A 31 3.67 -1.25 2.20
C GLN A 31 3.60 -2.14 0.96
N VAL A 32 4.76 -2.48 0.42
CA VAL A 32 4.89 -3.42 -0.69
C VAL A 32 5.07 -4.83 -0.12
N HIS A 33 4.22 -5.75 -0.54
CA HIS A 33 4.29 -7.16 -0.17
C HIS A 33 5.02 -7.93 -1.27
N ILE A 34 5.99 -8.75 -0.89
CA ILE A 34 6.63 -9.73 -1.79
C ILE A 34 5.76 -10.98 -1.75
N GLU A 35 5.06 -11.27 -2.84
CA GLU A 35 4.19 -12.45 -2.92
C GLU A 35 4.96 -13.71 -3.34
N HIS A 36 5.95 -13.54 -4.21
CA HIS A 36 6.73 -14.65 -4.77
C HIS A 36 8.09 -14.16 -5.27
N ALA A 37 9.09 -15.02 -5.11
CA ALA A 37 10.35 -15.04 -5.85
C ALA A 37 10.87 -16.49 -5.81
N ASP A 38 11.50 -16.97 -6.89
CA ASP A 38 12.07 -18.32 -6.90
C ASP A 38 13.33 -18.41 -6.03
N TYR A 39 14.11 -17.32 -5.97
CA TYR A 39 15.32 -17.21 -5.17
C TYR A 39 15.41 -15.84 -4.49
N MET A 40 15.88 -15.84 -3.23
CA MET A 40 16.07 -14.64 -2.42
C MET A 40 17.45 -14.67 -1.75
N GLU A 41 18.23 -13.60 -1.91
CA GLU A 41 19.58 -13.50 -1.33
C GLU A 41 19.73 -12.20 -0.55
N GLY A 42 20.17 -12.29 0.70
CA GLY A 42 20.61 -11.13 1.46
C GLY A 42 21.93 -10.64 0.89
N SER A 43 21.94 -9.47 0.26
CA SER A 43 23.16 -8.99 -0.41
C SER A 43 23.76 -7.80 0.32
N GLU A 44 24.67 -8.11 1.25
CA GLU A 44 25.55 -7.08 1.82
C GLU A 44 26.44 -6.43 0.74
N ARG A 45 26.65 -7.13 -0.39
CA ARG A 45 27.39 -6.61 -1.56
C ARG A 45 26.68 -5.44 -2.25
N PHE A 46 25.36 -5.35 -2.15
CA PHE A 46 24.56 -4.28 -2.75
C PHE A 46 24.18 -3.17 -1.75
N GLY A 47 24.58 -3.31 -0.48
CA GLY A 47 24.34 -2.34 0.58
C GLY A 47 23.71 -2.96 1.84
N LYS A 48 23.60 -2.17 2.90
CA LYS A 48 22.92 -2.62 4.13
C LYS A 48 21.42 -2.76 3.86
N ASN A 49 20.84 -3.88 4.28
CA ASN A 49 19.40 -4.19 4.16
C ASN A 49 18.89 -4.28 2.71
N VAL A 50 19.73 -4.75 1.79
CA VAL A 50 19.31 -5.08 0.42
C VAL A 50 19.03 -6.57 0.31
N GLN A 51 17.88 -6.90 -0.25
CA GLN A 51 17.49 -8.26 -0.60
C GLN A 51 17.35 -8.37 -2.11
N ALA A 52 18.10 -9.27 -2.73
CA ALA A 52 17.97 -9.59 -4.14
C ALA A 52 16.91 -10.69 -4.32
N LEU A 53 16.06 -10.53 -5.33
CA LEU A 53 14.94 -11.40 -5.67
C LEU A 53 15.10 -11.82 -7.13
N PHE A 54 15.03 -13.11 -7.42
CA PHE A 54 15.22 -13.65 -8.77
C PHE A 54 14.17 -14.72 -9.09
N GLY A 55 13.72 -14.71 -10.33
CA GLY A 55 12.76 -15.68 -10.88
C GLY A 55 11.32 -15.39 -10.48
N ASN A 56 10.46 -15.19 -11.49
CA ASN A 56 9.00 -15.07 -11.36
C ASN A 56 8.53 -14.13 -10.22
N VAL A 57 9.24 -13.02 -10.02
CA VAL A 57 9.03 -12.13 -8.87
C VAL A 57 7.67 -11.44 -8.97
N ARG A 58 6.93 -11.45 -7.87
CA ARG A 58 5.60 -10.83 -7.74
C ARG A 58 5.53 -9.94 -6.52
N PHE A 59 5.12 -8.70 -6.73
CA PHE A 59 4.82 -7.75 -5.66
C PHE A 59 3.35 -7.33 -5.67
N ARG A 60 2.80 -7.12 -4.48
CA ARG A 60 1.48 -6.50 -4.29
C ARG A 60 1.58 -5.22 -3.48
N HIS A 61 0.99 -4.15 -4.01
CA HIS A 61 0.84 -2.87 -3.33
C HIS A 61 -0.62 -2.42 -3.47
N HIS A 62 -1.38 -2.48 -2.37
CA HIS A 62 -2.84 -2.32 -2.38
C HIS A 62 -3.51 -3.28 -3.39
N GLN A 63 -4.12 -2.73 -4.45
CA GLN A 63 -4.78 -3.47 -5.52
C GLN A 63 -3.90 -3.62 -6.77
N THR A 64 -2.65 -3.16 -6.70
CA THR A 64 -1.69 -3.23 -7.80
C THR A 64 -0.80 -4.47 -7.65
N LEU A 65 -0.70 -5.23 -8.74
CA LEU A 65 0.19 -6.37 -8.87
C LEU A 65 1.33 -6.01 -9.84
N MET A 66 2.57 -6.28 -9.46
CA MET A 66 3.76 -6.04 -10.27
C MET A 66 4.51 -7.34 -10.48
N HIS A 67 4.87 -7.63 -11.73
CA HIS A 67 5.60 -8.82 -12.14
C HIS A 67 6.96 -8.43 -12.73
N CYS A 68 8.02 -9.14 -12.37
CA CYS A 68 9.33 -8.99 -12.99
C CYS A 68 10.17 -10.27 -12.84
N ASP A 69 11.21 -10.41 -13.67
CA ASP A 69 12.12 -11.56 -13.57
C ASP A 69 13.12 -11.42 -12.41
N SER A 70 13.43 -10.19 -12.00
CA SER A 70 14.34 -9.92 -10.89
C SER A 70 14.04 -8.56 -10.24
N ALA A 71 14.44 -8.38 -8.98
CA ALA A 71 14.30 -7.12 -8.26
C ALA A 71 15.31 -7.00 -7.11
N PHE A 72 15.68 -5.76 -6.78
CA PHE A 72 16.40 -5.43 -5.55
C PHE A 72 15.45 -4.71 -4.59
N PHE A 73 15.24 -5.28 -3.42
CA PHE A 73 14.35 -4.74 -2.40
C PHE A 73 15.17 -4.14 -1.26
N THR A 74 15.03 -2.84 -1.04
CA THR A 74 15.74 -2.09 0.00
C THR A 74 14.74 -1.61 1.05
N GLY A 75 14.52 -2.42 2.09
CA GLY A 75 13.53 -2.14 3.14
C GLY A 75 13.48 -3.27 4.16
N ILE A 76 12.77 -3.07 5.27
CA ILE A 76 12.50 -4.15 6.24
C ILE A 76 11.39 -5.01 5.63
N PRO A 77 11.65 -6.27 5.20
CA PRO A 77 10.60 -7.14 4.72
C PRO A 77 9.61 -7.34 5.86
N THR A 78 8.37 -6.88 5.67
CA THR A 78 7.26 -7.10 6.60
C THR A 78 6.37 -8.18 6.00
N GLY A 79 6.93 -9.38 5.94
CA GLY A 79 6.27 -10.60 5.50
C GLY A 79 6.88 -11.76 6.27
N SER A 80 6.04 -12.65 6.79
CA SER A 80 6.41 -13.81 7.60
C SER A 80 7.07 -14.94 6.80
N MET A 81 7.77 -14.62 5.71
CA MET A 81 8.57 -15.61 5.01
C MET A 81 9.92 -15.66 5.72
N PRO A 82 10.32 -16.83 6.25
CA PRO A 82 11.59 -16.95 6.93
C PRO A 82 12.68 -16.53 5.94
N MET A 83 13.48 -15.54 6.31
CA MET A 83 14.76 -15.34 5.65
C MET A 83 15.52 -16.64 5.84
N VAL A 84 15.61 -17.46 4.78
CA VAL A 84 16.43 -18.66 4.80
C VAL A 84 17.86 -18.16 4.90
N PRO A 85 18.54 -18.28 6.06
CA PRO A 85 19.94 -17.94 6.13
C PRO A 85 20.65 -19.10 5.45
N PHE A 86 21.28 -18.84 4.30
CA PHE A 86 22.18 -19.85 3.75
C PHE A 86 23.51 -19.80 4.50
N MET A 87 23.83 -20.97 5.03
CA MET A 87 25.14 -21.43 5.49
C MET A 87 26.12 -21.56 4.33
#